data_AF-F9RZE1-F1
#
_entry.id   AF-F9RZE1-F1
#
_cell.length_a   1.000
_cell.length_b   1.000
_cell.length_c   1.000
_cell.angle_alpha   90.00
_cell.angle_beta   90.00
_cell.angle_gamma   90.00
#
_symmetry.space_group_name_H-M   'P 1'
#
loop_
_entity.id
_entity.type
_entity.pdbx_description
1 polymer ?
#
loop_
_entity_poly.entity_id
_entity_poly.type
_entity_poly.pdbx_seq_one_letter_code
_entity_poly.pdbx_strand_id
1 'polypeptide(L)'
;MRLLTAITLWLITCSAHADYSNLAWSIMDSKGQRVYDTDNVLKAAIEQDRFIPLRFDTQFKQAAPDLFKQIYVQGQFELDAFASQALVDGIQTLVGEFACATYRHYAREPEATSCNGKARDKTTKEAMPFQDGQFIKHRLEITTNSIHSNAPNRSYDIYLPSVQQAPLTLVWGAVHELGSFFVHNRKRNDTVLTIYIDGYRLNSDGERSQRISAKPEIVFVVLPKASKLGQQKSQNEAAKFALADADLIVPLY
;
A
#
# COMPACT_ATOMS: atom_id res chain seq x y z
N MET A 1 25.28 -61.58 5.75
CA MET A 1 24.34 -60.84 4.88
C MET A 1 23.18 -60.31 5.72
N ARG A 2 23.24 -59.05 6.16
CA ARG A 2 22.07 -58.28 6.60
C ARG A 2 22.30 -56.84 6.13
N LEU A 3 21.67 -56.50 5.01
CA LEU A 3 21.59 -55.13 4.49
C LEU A 3 20.62 -54.36 5.39
N LEU A 4 21.12 -53.32 6.06
CA LEU A 4 20.31 -52.27 6.67
C LEU A 4 20.27 -51.11 5.67
N THR A 5 19.14 -50.97 4.98
CA THR A 5 18.83 -49.83 4.13
C THR A 5 18.44 -48.64 5.00
N ALA A 6 19.35 -47.67 5.11
CA ALA A 6 19.05 -46.37 5.68
C ALA A 6 18.33 -45.52 4.62
N ILE A 7 17.05 -45.23 4.86
CA ILE A 7 16.27 -44.27 4.06
C ILE A 7 16.44 -42.91 4.74
N THR A 8 17.31 -42.07 4.20
CA THR A 8 17.37 -40.64 4.54
C THR A 8 16.29 -39.89 3.77
N LEU A 9 15.18 -39.57 4.44
CA LEU A 9 14.21 -38.59 3.96
C LEU A 9 14.84 -37.19 4.06
N TRP A 10 15.25 -36.64 2.93
CA TRP A 10 15.48 -35.20 2.79
C TRP A 10 14.10 -34.50 2.71
N LEU A 11 13.56 -34.12 3.86
CA LEU A 11 12.48 -33.13 3.91
C LEU A 11 13.12 -31.76 3.67
N ILE A 12 13.22 -31.36 2.40
CA ILE A 12 13.40 -29.96 2.04
C ILE A 12 12.06 -29.29 2.36
N THR A 13 11.93 -28.79 3.59
CA THR A 13 10.92 -27.80 3.92
C THR A 13 11.19 -26.58 3.06
N CYS A 14 10.48 -26.46 1.93
CA CYS A 14 10.26 -25.17 1.30
C CYS A 14 9.46 -24.34 2.29
N SER A 15 10.15 -23.70 3.23
CA SER A 15 9.58 -22.63 4.03
C SER A 15 9.20 -21.54 3.03
N ALA A 16 7.92 -21.45 2.69
CA ALA A 16 7.39 -20.28 2.01
C ALA A 16 7.58 -19.11 2.97
N HIS A 17 8.74 -18.44 2.90
CA HIS A 17 9.02 -17.28 3.71
C HIS A 17 8.02 -16.18 3.33
N ALA A 18 7.48 -15.52 4.36
CA ALA A 18 6.67 -14.33 4.20
C ALA A 18 7.58 -13.19 3.71
N ASP A 19 7.10 -12.41 2.75
CA ASP A 19 7.86 -11.30 2.20
C ASP A 19 7.80 -10.09 3.15
N TYR A 20 6.72 -9.94 3.92
CA TYR A 20 6.50 -8.88 4.90
C TYR A 20 5.88 -9.40 6.21
N SER A 21 5.86 -8.55 7.24
CA SER A 21 5.18 -8.82 8.50
C SER A 21 3.67 -8.96 8.31
N ASN A 22 3.04 -9.78 9.15
CA ASN A 22 1.62 -10.10 9.08
C ASN A 22 0.76 -8.99 9.70
N LEU A 23 -0.12 -8.37 8.89
CA LEU A 23 -1.00 -7.27 9.28
C LEU A 23 -1.92 -7.63 10.46
N ALA A 24 -2.46 -8.85 10.47
CA ALA A 24 -3.33 -9.33 11.54
C ALA A 24 -2.62 -9.31 12.91
N TRP A 25 -1.31 -9.54 12.92
CA TRP A 25 -0.49 -9.53 14.14
C TRP A 25 0.20 -8.19 14.43
N SER A 26 0.04 -7.18 13.57
CA SER A 26 0.59 -5.85 13.79
C SER A 26 -0.11 -5.14 14.95
N ILE A 27 0.64 -4.31 15.67
CA ILE A 27 0.15 -3.53 16.81
C ILE A 27 -0.67 -2.34 16.28
N MET A 28 -1.89 -2.17 16.78
CA MET A 28 -2.79 -1.10 16.34
C MET A 28 -2.84 0.11 17.27
N ASP A 29 -2.55 -0.07 18.55
CA ASP A 29 -2.73 0.96 19.57
C ASP A 29 -1.57 1.03 20.59
N SER A 30 -1.63 2.05 21.45
CA SER A 30 -0.62 2.28 22.49
C SER A 30 -0.62 1.24 23.60
N LYS A 31 -1.64 0.38 23.68
CA LYS A 31 -1.74 -0.72 24.63
C LYS A 31 -1.09 -2.01 24.10
N GLY A 32 -0.59 -1.99 22.87
CA GLY A 32 0.01 -3.16 22.23
C GLY A 32 -1.03 -4.15 21.71
N GLN A 33 -2.30 -3.75 21.59
CA GLN A 33 -3.33 -4.61 21.03
C GLN A 33 -3.04 -4.84 19.54
N ARG A 34 -3.31 -6.04 19.05
CA ARG A 34 -3.10 -6.40 17.64
C ARG A 34 -4.39 -6.21 16.86
N VAL A 35 -4.27 -6.03 15.55
CA VAL A 35 -5.44 -5.86 14.67
C VAL A 35 -6.40 -7.05 14.76
N TYR A 36 -5.89 -8.28 14.85
CA TYR A 36 -6.74 -9.46 14.93
C TYR A 36 -7.48 -9.61 16.26
N ASP A 37 -6.86 -9.15 17.35
CA ASP A 37 -7.32 -9.35 18.73
C ASP A 37 -8.41 -8.36 19.14
N THR A 38 -8.78 -7.42 18.27
CA THR A 38 -9.77 -6.38 18.56
C THR A 38 -10.89 -6.36 17.53
N ASP A 39 -12.05 -5.85 17.96
CA ASP A 39 -13.14 -5.50 17.06
C ASP A 39 -12.85 -4.12 16.47
N ASN A 40 -12.31 -4.10 15.25
CA ASN A 40 -11.97 -2.87 14.54
C ASN A 40 -12.47 -2.88 13.10
N VAL A 41 -12.63 -1.67 12.55
CA VAL A 41 -13.21 -1.41 11.23
C VAL A 41 -12.40 -2.03 10.08
N LEU A 42 -11.09 -2.22 10.24
CA LEU A 42 -10.20 -2.81 9.24
C LEU A 42 -10.36 -4.33 9.20
N LYS A 43 -10.32 -4.99 10.38
CA LYS A 43 -10.58 -6.42 10.50
C LYS A 43 -11.96 -6.77 9.94
N ALA A 44 -12.99 -6.03 10.35
CA ALA A 44 -14.35 -6.25 9.87
C ALA A 44 -14.45 -6.12 8.34
N ALA A 45 -13.79 -5.11 7.75
CA ALA A 45 -13.79 -4.92 6.30
C ALA A 45 -13.10 -6.07 5.55
N ILE A 46 -11.96 -6.55 6.06
CA ILE A 46 -11.23 -7.69 5.47
C ILE A 46 -12.06 -8.97 5.56
N GLU A 47 -12.62 -9.27 6.74
CA GLU A 47 -13.37 -10.51 6.98
C GLU A 47 -14.74 -10.55 6.29
N GLN A 48 -15.26 -9.40 5.88
CA GLN A 48 -16.48 -9.27 5.08
C GLN A 48 -16.20 -9.05 3.58
N ASP A 49 -14.96 -9.24 3.14
CA ASP A 49 -14.52 -9.07 1.76
C ASP A 49 -14.91 -7.70 1.14
N ARG A 50 -14.83 -6.61 1.92
CA ARG A 50 -15.08 -5.24 1.44
C ARG A 50 -13.88 -4.68 0.68
N PHE A 51 -13.64 -5.28 -0.48
CA PHE A 51 -12.63 -4.87 -1.44
C PHE A 51 -13.31 -4.22 -2.64
N ILE A 52 -12.78 -3.09 -3.08
CA ILE A 52 -13.21 -2.43 -4.33
C ILE A 52 -12.00 -2.19 -5.22
N PRO A 53 -12.11 -2.30 -6.56
CA PRO A 53 -10.98 -2.05 -7.43
C PRO A 53 -10.39 -0.66 -7.23
N LEU A 54 -9.06 -0.53 -7.23
CA LEU A 54 -8.38 0.76 -7.23
C LEU A 54 -8.52 1.42 -8.60
N ARG A 55 -9.68 2.03 -8.85
CA ARG A 55 -9.98 2.81 -10.06
C ARG A 55 -11.06 3.84 -9.77
N PHE A 56 -11.08 4.91 -10.55
CA PHE A 56 -12.08 5.95 -10.37
C PHE A 56 -13.37 5.57 -11.10
N ASP A 57 -14.31 5.01 -10.36
CA ASP A 57 -15.63 4.66 -10.85
C ASP A 57 -16.73 5.01 -9.83
N THR A 58 -17.97 4.60 -10.12
CA THR A 58 -19.11 4.81 -9.22
C THR A 58 -18.93 4.10 -7.87
N GLN A 59 -18.29 2.93 -7.85
CA GLN A 59 -18.06 2.17 -6.62
C GLN A 59 -17.08 2.91 -5.70
N PHE A 60 -15.99 3.46 -6.25
CA PHE A 60 -15.08 4.32 -5.51
C PHE A 60 -15.78 5.56 -4.94
N LYS A 61 -16.59 6.26 -5.75
CA LYS A 61 -17.34 7.43 -5.29
C LYS A 61 -18.32 7.10 -4.17
N GLN A 62 -19.01 5.97 -4.25
CA GLN A 62 -19.93 5.50 -3.21
C GLN A 62 -19.21 5.09 -1.92
N ALA A 63 -17.98 4.58 -2.02
CA ALA A 63 -17.15 4.21 -0.87
C ALA A 63 -16.40 5.40 -0.25
N ALA A 64 -16.34 6.56 -0.91
CA ALA A 64 -15.58 7.72 -0.46
C ALA A 64 -15.90 8.17 0.99
N PRO A 65 -17.16 8.18 1.48
CA PRO A 65 -17.45 8.53 2.87
C PRO A 65 -16.79 7.60 3.90
N ASP A 66 -16.63 6.33 3.55
CA ASP A 66 -15.98 5.32 4.40
C ASP A 66 -14.44 5.39 4.25
N LEU A 67 -13.93 5.65 3.05
CA LEU A 67 -12.49 5.77 2.79
C LEU A 67 -11.88 7.04 3.40
N PHE A 68 -12.62 8.15 3.42
CA PHE A 68 -12.14 9.47 3.84
C PHE A 68 -12.99 10.04 4.96
N LYS A 69 -13.08 9.31 6.07
CA LYS A 69 -14.03 9.61 7.16
C LYS A 69 -13.83 11.02 7.74
N GLN A 70 -12.59 11.51 7.90
CA GLN A 70 -12.38 12.85 8.47
C GLN A 70 -12.77 13.94 7.47
N ILE A 71 -12.56 13.71 6.16
CA ILE A 71 -13.04 14.60 5.09
C ILE A 71 -14.57 14.61 5.00
N TYR A 72 -15.22 13.45 5.09
CA TYR A 72 -16.68 13.36 5.04
C TYR A 72 -17.36 14.25 6.11
N VAL A 73 -16.79 14.31 7.31
CA VAL A 73 -17.28 15.18 8.40
C VAL A 73 -17.14 16.67 8.08
N GLN A 74 -16.25 17.07 7.15
CA GLN A 74 -16.14 18.45 6.68
C GLN A 74 -17.20 18.85 5.65
N GLY A 75 -17.97 17.88 5.15
CA GLY A 75 -19.09 18.08 4.23
C GLY A 75 -18.82 17.60 2.81
N GLN A 76 -19.90 17.51 2.03
CA GLN A 76 -19.90 16.92 0.69
C GLN A 76 -18.92 17.59 -0.27
N PHE A 77 -18.73 18.91 -0.14
CA PHE A 77 -17.82 19.67 -1.00
C PHE A 77 -16.36 19.19 -0.90
N GLU A 78 -15.85 18.95 0.31
CA GLU A 78 -14.49 18.44 0.47
C GLU A 78 -14.41 16.95 0.11
N LEU A 79 -15.47 16.19 0.39
CA LEU A 79 -15.53 14.79 0.01
C LEU A 79 -15.47 14.61 -1.52
N ASP A 80 -16.23 15.40 -2.29
CA ASP A 80 -16.21 15.37 -3.76
C ASP A 80 -14.84 15.75 -4.32
N ALA A 81 -14.13 16.65 -3.64
CA ALA A 81 -12.78 17.04 -4.02
C ALA A 81 -11.78 15.89 -3.81
N PHE A 82 -11.87 15.19 -2.67
CA PHE A 82 -11.07 13.98 -2.39
C PHE A 82 -11.44 12.81 -3.30
N ALA A 83 -12.73 12.58 -3.53
CA ALA A 83 -13.26 11.56 -4.43
C ALA A 83 -13.06 11.95 -5.90
N SER A 84 -11.81 12.14 -6.31
CA SER A 84 -11.41 12.62 -7.63
C SER A 84 -10.51 11.63 -8.36
N GLN A 85 -10.54 11.69 -9.70
CA GLN A 85 -9.66 10.92 -10.57
C GLN A 85 -8.18 11.17 -10.23
N ALA A 86 -7.79 12.43 -10.04
CA ALA A 86 -6.40 12.81 -9.76
C ALA A 86 -5.85 12.15 -8.49
N LEU A 87 -6.67 11.99 -7.44
CA LEU A 87 -6.27 11.28 -6.23
C LEU A 87 -6.06 9.78 -6.53
N VAL A 88 -7.01 9.15 -7.23
CA VAL A 88 -6.89 7.73 -7.61
C VAL A 88 -5.65 7.49 -8.47
N ASP A 89 -5.40 8.33 -9.48
CA ASP A 89 -4.21 8.24 -10.34
C ASP A 89 -2.91 8.39 -9.52
N GLY A 90 -2.91 9.27 -8.53
CA GLY A 90 -1.79 9.44 -7.60
C GLY A 90 -1.54 8.20 -6.74
N ILE A 91 -2.60 7.57 -6.21
CA ILE A 91 -2.51 6.31 -5.47
C ILE A 91 -2.00 5.19 -6.40
N GLN A 92 -2.51 5.10 -7.63
CA GLN A 92 -2.06 4.12 -8.62
C GLN A 92 -0.58 4.33 -8.99
N THR A 93 -0.14 5.58 -9.13
CA THR A 93 1.27 5.89 -9.37
C THR A 93 2.14 5.42 -8.22
N LEU A 94 1.75 5.71 -6.97
CA LEU A 94 2.45 5.25 -5.77
C LEU A 94 2.55 3.71 -5.70
N VAL A 95 1.45 3.01 -5.98
CA VAL A 95 1.39 1.54 -6.07
C VAL A 95 2.33 1.00 -7.15
N GLY A 96 2.35 1.64 -8.32
CA GLY A 96 3.25 1.29 -9.41
C GLY A 96 4.72 1.42 -9.00
N GLU A 97 5.07 2.52 -8.33
CA GLU A 97 6.43 2.75 -7.85
C GLU A 97 6.89 1.70 -6.83
N PHE A 98 6.01 1.32 -5.90
CA PHE A 98 6.26 0.21 -4.97
C PHE A 98 6.49 -1.11 -5.72
N ALA A 99 5.65 -1.42 -6.72
CA ALA A 99 5.76 -2.65 -7.50
C ALA A 99 7.06 -2.70 -8.32
N CYS A 100 7.50 -1.57 -8.88
CA CYS A 100 8.79 -1.47 -9.58
C CYS A 100 9.98 -1.70 -8.65
N ALA A 101 9.99 -1.07 -7.47
CA ALA A 101 11.03 -1.30 -6.47
C ALA A 101 11.06 -2.78 -6.03
N THR A 102 9.88 -3.35 -5.77
CA THR A 102 9.76 -4.78 -5.45
C THR A 102 10.31 -5.66 -6.58
N TYR A 103 9.98 -5.36 -7.83
CA TYR A 103 10.54 -6.08 -8.98
C TYR A 103 12.06 -5.99 -9.03
N ARG A 104 12.63 -4.78 -8.91
CA ARG A 104 14.08 -4.59 -8.97
C ARG A 104 14.81 -5.38 -7.88
N HIS A 105 14.23 -5.49 -6.69
CA HIS A 105 14.75 -6.33 -5.63
C HIS A 105 14.87 -7.80 -6.07
N TYR A 106 13.77 -8.41 -6.52
CA TYR A 106 13.76 -9.81 -6.94
C TYR A 106 14.58 -10.08 -8.20
N ALA A 107 14.60 -9.13 -9.14
CA ALA A 107 15.39 -9.21 -10.37
C ALA A 107 16.88 -8.90 -10.15
N ARG A 108 17.28 -8.50 -8.93
CA ARG A 108 18.64 -8.03 -8.60
C ARG A 108 19.09 -6.90 -9.51
N GLU A 109 18.18 -6.00 -9.84
CA GLU A 109 18.45 -4.80 -10.61
C GLU A 109 18.98 -3.67 -9.70
N PRO A 110 19.71 -2.69 -10.27
CA PRO A 110 20.17 -1.55 -9.50
C PRO A 110 19.02 -0.73 -8.90
N GLU A 111 19.25 -0.12 -7.73
CA GLU A 111 18.29 0.79 -7.09
C GLU A 111 17.97 1.99 -8.00
N ALA A 112 16.70 2.36 -8.08
CA ALA A 112 16.23 3.57 -8.75
C ALA A 112 15.18 4.29 -7.91
N THR A 113 15.08 5.62 -8.10
CA THR A 113 14.10 6.45 -7.40
C THR A 113 12.71 6.41 -8.01
N SER A 114 12.58 5.89 -9.24
CA SER A 114 11.29 5.73 -9.91
C SER A 114 11.28 4.57 -10.92
N CYS A 115 10.10 4.10 -11.32
CA CYS A 115 9.86 3.00 -12.28
C CYS A 115 10.56 3.17 -13.62
N ASN A 116 10.77 4.40 -14.09
CA ASN A 116 11.50 4.68 -15.34
C ASN A 116 12.72 5.56 -15.09
N GLY A 117 13.14 5.65 -13.82
CA GLY A 117 14.29 6.40 -13.40
C GLY A 117 15.59 5.73 -13.82
N LYS A 118 16.65 6.54 -13.92
CA LYS A 118 18.00 5.99 -14.02
C LYS A 118 18.37 5.36 -12.69
N ALA A 119 19.13 4.27 -12.75
CA ALA A 119 19.77 3.70 -11.57
C ALA A 119 20.55 4.80 -10.83
N ARG A 120 20.35 4.89 -9.51
CA ARG A 120 21.06 5.84 -8.66
C ARG A 120 22.57 5.57 -8.68
N ASP A 121 22.90 4.29 -8.66
CA ASP A 121 24.22 3.72 -8.86
C ASP A 121 24.04 2.36 -9.54
N LYS A 122 24.94 2.00 -10.47
CA LYS A 122 24.88 0.70 -11.17
C LYS A 122 25.29 -0.48 -10.29
N THR A 123 26.01 -0.23 -9.18
CA THR A 123 26.55 -1.28 -8.31
C THR A 123 25.61 -1.65 -7.18
N THR A 124 24.93 -0.66 -6.60
CA THR A 124 23.97 -0.84 -5.51
C THR A 124 22.68 -1.47 -6.03
N LYS A 125 22.38 -2.69 -5.57
CA LYS A 125 21.13 -3.39 -5.90
C LYS A 125 19.99 -2.88 -5.06
N GLU A 126 18.78 -2.92 -5.61
CA GLU A 126 17.58 -2.63 -4.85
C GLU A 126 17.42 -3.67 -3.72
N ALA A 127 17.45 -3.19 -2.48
CA ALA A 127 17.15 -3.99 -1.30
C ALA A 127 15.63 -4.12 -1.13
N MET A 128 15.17 -4.97 -0.22
CA MET A 128 13.74 -5.22 -0.06
C MET A 128 13.05 -3.93 0.42
N PRO A 129 12.05 -3.40 -0.30
CA PRO A 129 11.38 -2.15 0.08
C PRO A 129 10.91 -2.21 1.54
N PHE A 130 11.20 -1.17 2.32
CA PHE A 130 10.80 -1.05 3.74
C PHE A 130 11.36 -2.12 4.71
N GLN A 131 12.24 -3.03 4.32
CA GLN A 131 12.93 -3.93 5.27
C GLN A 131 14.40 -3.57 5.46
N ASP A 132 15.10 -3.33 4.36
CA ASP A 132 16.51 -2.98 4.35
C ASP A 132 16.90 -2.03 3.19
N GLY A 133 15.91 -1.48 2.47
CA GLY A 133 16.12 -0.59 1.34
C GLY A 133 15.99 0.90 1.59
N GLN A 134 15.88 1.66 0.49
CA GLN A 134 15.82 3.13 0.49
C GLN A 134 14.69 3.71 1.36
N PHE A 135 13.63 2.93 1.60
CA PHE A 135 12.45 3.39 2.35
C PHE A 135 12.51 3.20 3.87
N ILE A 136 13.69 2.82 4.41
CA ILE A 136 13.90 2.86 5.87
C ILE A 136 13.87 4.30 6.39
N LYS A 137 14.54 5.21 5.69
CA LYS A 137 14.70 6.61 6.12
C LYS A 137 13.78 7.57 5.35
N HIS A 138 13.51 7.29 4.09
CA HIS A 138 12.74 8.16 3.20
C HIS A 138 11.39 7.53 2.89
N ARG A 139 10.34 8.35 2.82
CA ARG A 139 9.04 7.88 2.35
C ARG A 139 9.09 7.65 0.84
N LEU A 140 8.26 6.73 0.35
CA LEU A 140 7.88 6.73 -1.06
C LEU A 140 6.71 7.71 -1.20
N GLU A 141 6.82 8.74 -2.04
CA GLU A 141 5.85 9.83 -2.11
C GLU A 141 5.59 10.26 -3.55
N ILE A 142 4.34 10.61 -3.83
CA ILE A 142 3.87 11.24 -5.05
C ILE A 142 3.05 12.47 -4.67
N THR A 143 3.33 13.58 -5.36
CA THR A 143 2.50 14.79 -5.29
C THR A 143 1.66 14.89 -6.56
N THR A 144 0.35 15.13 -6.41
CA THR A 144 -0.57 15.34 -7.53
C THR A 144 -1.50 16.52 -7.27
N ASN A 145 -1.90 17.21 -8.33
CA ASN A 145 -2.82 18.33 -8.28
C ASN A 145 -4.11 17.96 -9.03
N SER A 146 -5.25 18.19 -8.38
CA SER A 146 -6.57 18.15 -8.99
C SER A 146 -6.98 19.57 -9.33
N ILE A 147 -6.85 19.94 -10.61
CA ILE A 147 -7.24 21.25 -11.13
C ILE A 147 -8.45 21.05 -12.04
N HIS A 148 -9.60 21.55 -11.62
CA HIS A 148 -10.86 21.38 -12.36
C HIS A 148 -11.57 22.72 -12.48
N SER A 149 -12.21 22.98 -13.62
CA SER A 149 -13.00 24.21 -13.80
C SER A 149 -14.24 24.25 -12.91
N ASN A 150 -14.79 23.07 -12.55
CA ASN A 150 -16.07 22.92 -11.86
C ASN A 150 -15.93 22.30 -10.45
N ALA A 151 -14.71 22.09 -9.97
CA ALA A 151 -14.44 21.55 -8.63
C ALA A 151 -13.24 22.30 -8.04
N PRO A 152 -13.16 22.45 -6.72
CA PRO A 152 -12.14 23.29 -6.12
C PRO A 152 -10.76 22.66 -6.31
N ASN A 153 -9.77 23.50 -6.62
CA ASN A 153 -8.42 23.03 -6.85
C ASN A 153 -7.82 22.44 -5.56
N ARG A 154 -7.26 21.24 -5.68
CA ARG A 154 -6.64 20.52 -4.56
C ARG A 154 -5.25 20.04 -4.93
N SER A 155 -4.39 19.91 -3.94
CA SER A 155 -3.11 19.25 -4.04
C SER A 155 -3.04 18.13 -3.01
N TYR A 156 -2.44 17.02 -3.36
CA TYR A 156 -2.34 15.84 -2.53
C TYR A 156 -0.88 15.40 -2.45
N ASP A 157 -0.39 15.19 -1.23
CA ASP A 157 0.81 14.38 -0.98
C ASP A 157 0.33 12.98 -0.58
N ILE A 158 0.71 11.99 -1.38
CA ILE A 158 0.28 10.60 -1.26
C ILE A 158 1.54 9.77 -1.03
N TYR A 159 1.63 9.06 0.09
CA TYR A 159 2.88 8.41 0.47
C TYR A 159 2.71 7.12 1.25
N LEU A 160 3.74 6.28 1.15
CA LEU A 160 4.02 5.21 2.11
C LEU A 160 5.03 5.74 3.13
N PRO A 161 4.73 5.69 4.45
CA PRO A 161 5.62 6.22 5.47
C PRO A 161 6.94 5.45 5.49
N SER A 162 8.05 6.11 5.79
CA SER A 162 9.31 5.39 6.03
C SER A 162 9.20 4.53 7.30
N VAL A 163 10.04 3.50 7.43
CA VAL A 163 10.04 2.65 8.63
C VAL A 163 10.38 3.44 9.90
N GLN A 164 11.19 4.49 9.77
CA GLN A 164 11.47 5.41 10.88
C GLN A 164 10.25 6.26 11.29
N GLN A 165 9.36 6.60 10.34
CA GLN A 165 8.11 7.31 10.64
C GLN A 165 7.07 6.36 11.24
N ALA A 166 6.93 5.17 10.67
CA ALA A 166 5.99 4.15 11.12
C ALA A 166 6.62 2.74 10.97
N PRO A 167 7.06 2.12 12.08
CA PRO A 167 7.65 0.78 12.05
C PRO A 167 6.68 -0.28 11.50
N LEU A 168 7.21 -1.28 10.79
CA LEU A 168 6.41 -2.39 10.23
C LEU A 168 5.74 -3.27 11.30
N THR A 169 6.14 -3.17 12.57
CA THR A 169 5.46 -3.83 13.69
C THR A 169 4.11 -3.20 14.02
N LEU A 170 3.82 -2.00 13.51
CA LEU A 170 2.55 -1.30 13.68
C LEU A 170 1.66 -1.49 12.45
N VAL A 171 0.34 -1.47 12.64
CA VAL A 171 -0.64 -1.45 11.53
C VAL A 171 -0.43 -0.25 10.59
N TRP A 172 0.17 0.81 11.13
CA TRP A 172 0.44 2.08 10.47
C TRP A 172 1.70 2.06 9.59
N GLY A 173 2.49 0.98 9.64
CA GLY A 173 3.64 0.78 8.78
C GLY A 173 3.23 0.67 7.31
N ALA A 174 4.16 1.02 6.41
CA ALA A 174 3.89 1.14 4.98
C ALA A 174 3.38 -0.13 4.29
N VAL A 175 3.84 -1.30 4.75
CA VAL A 175 3.61 -2.57 4.04
C VAL A 175 3.56 -3.78 4.96
N HIS A 176 2.60 -4.66 4.70
CA HIS A 176 2.37 -5.92 5.40
C HIS A 176 1.93 -7.01 4.42
N GLU A 177 1.88 -8.27 4.86
CA GLU A 177 1.02 -9.28 4.25
C GLU A 177 -0.34 -9.28 4.96
N LEU A 178 -1.45 -9.53 4.24
CA LEU A 178 -2.80 -9.62 4.81
C LEU A 178 -2.82 -10.51 6.06
N GLY A 179 -2.18 -11.67 5.97
CA GLY A 179 -1.91 -12.52 7.10
C GLY A 179 -3.08 -13.41 7.50
N SER A 180 -3.37 -13.46 8.81
CA SER A 180 -4.18 -14.54 9.41
C SER A 180 -5.70 -14.33 9.34
N PHE A 181 -6.17 -13.27 8.67
CA PHE A 181 -7.62 -13.02 8.52
C PHE A 181 -8.34 -14.15 7.76
N PHE A 182 -9.63 -14.29 8.06
CA PHE A 182 -10.55 -15.09 7.25
C PHE A 182 -10.96 -14.25 6.04
N VAL A 183 -10.50 -14.61 4.85
CA VAL A 183 -10.74 -13.84 3.62
C VAL A 183 -11.01 -14.80 2.46
N HIS A 184 -11.99 -14.48 1.61
CA HIS A 184 -12.43 -15.36 0.53
C HIS A 184 -11.87 -14.91 -0.83
N ASN A 185 -11.90 -13.60 -1.10
CA ASN A 185 -11.55 -13.05 -2.41
C ASN A 185 -10.07 -12.66 -2.55
N ARG A 186 -9.33 -12.62 -1.44
CA ARG A 186 -7.88 -12.31 -1.40
C ARG A 186 -7.10 -13.44 -0.76
N LYS A 187 -5.77 -13.39 -0.87
CA LYS A 187 -4.88 -14.40 -0.26
C LYS A 187 -4.23 -13.85 0.99
N ARG A 188 -3.99 -14.73 1.95
CA ARG A 188 -3.28 -14.40 3.19
C ARG A 188 -1.87 -13.84 2.98
N ASN A 189 -1.24 -14.13 1.85
CA ASN A 189 0.08 -13.63 1.50
C ASN A 189 0.03 -12.48 0.50
N ASP A 190 -1.15 -11.93 0.20
CA ASP A 190 -1.26 -10.70 -0.56
C ASP A 190 -0.67 -9.53 0.24
N THR A 191 -0.07 -8.60 -0.49
CA THR A 191 0.61 -7.44 0.09
C THR A 191 -0.43 -6.37 0.42
N VAL A 192 -0.39 -5.78 1.61
CA VAL A 192 -1.20 -4.64 1.99
C VAL A 192 -0.30 -3.43 2.12
N LEU A 193 -0.64 -2.36 1.42
CA LEU A 193 -0.01 -1.05 1.53
C LEU A 193 -0.87 -0.13 2.39
N THR A 194 -0.25 0.56 3.35
CA THR A 194 -0.88 1.61 4.15
C THR A 194 -0.50 2.97 3.59
N ILE A 195 -1.41 3.57 2.82
CA ILE A 195 -1.17 4.80 2.07
C ILE A 195 -1.74 5.99 2.84
N TYR A 196 -0.90 6.99 3.03
CA TYR A 196 -1.21 8.24 3.72
C TYR A 196 -1.47 9.33 2.70
N ILE A 197 -2.47 10.17 2.96
CA ILE A 197 -2.90 11.23 2.06
C ILE A 197 -3.03 12.52 2.87
N ASP A 198 -2.18 13.49 2.57
CA ASP A 198 -2.31 14.86 3.04
C ASP A 198 -2.90 15.72 1.92
N GLY A 199 -4.10 16.27 2.14
CA GLY A 199 -4.79 17.14 1.17
C GLY A 199 -4.68 18.61 1.52
N TYR A 200 -4.48 19.46 0.51
CA TYR A 200 -4.33 20.91 0.64
C TYR A 200 -5.26 21.63 -0.33
N ARG A 201 -5.88 22.74 0.11
CA ARG A 201 -6.56 23.64 -0.84
C ARG A 201 -5.53 24.46 -1.59
N LEU A 202 -5.75 24.68 -2.88
CA LEU A 202 -4.93 25.58 -3.69
C LEU A 202 -5.60 26.95 -3.79
N ASN A 203 -4.83 28.03 -3.64
CA ASN A 203 -5.30 29.39 -3.92
C ASN A 203 -5.32 29.67 -5.45
N SER A 204 -5.71 30.89 -5.83
CA SER A 204 -5.75 31.32 -7.24
C SER A 204 -4.39 31.26 -7.95
N ASP A 205 -3.30 31.38 -7.19
CA ASP A 205 -1.93 31.36 -7.69
C ASP A 205 -1.34 29.94 -7.72
N GLY A 206 -2.12 28.93 -7.29
CA GLY A 206 -1.71 27.53 -7.22
C GLY A 206 -0.88 27.17 -6.00
N GLU A 207 -0.80 28.04 -5.00
CA GLU A 207 -0.10 27.78 -3.74
C GLU A 207 -0.96 26.99 -2.77
N ARG A 208 -0.31 26.13 -1.98
CA ARG A 208 -0.97 25.33 -0.95
C ARG A 208 -1.32 26.17 0.27
N SER A 209 -2.56 26.03 0.72
CA SER A 209 -2.99 26.42 2.05
C SER A 209 -2.57 25.35 3.09
N GLN A 210 -3.05 25.50 4.33
CA GLN A 210 -2.90 24.48 5.35
C GLN A 210 -3.59 23.16 4.95
N ARG A 211 -3.15 22.06 5.56
CA ARG A 211 -3.76 20.75 5.37
C ARG A 211 -5.25 20.81 5.75
N ILE A 212 -6.08 20.15 4.93
CA ILE A 212 -7.54 20.10 5.08
C ILE A 212 -7.94 19.34 6.35
N SER A 213 -7.29 18.22 6.65
CA SER A 213 -7.53 17.40 7.83
C SER A 213 -6.47 17.59 8.91
N ALA A 214 -6.82 17.30 10.17
CA ALA A 214 -5.88 17.40 11.29
C ALA A 214 -4.81 16.29 11.28
N LYS A 215 -5.10 15.15 10.66
CA LYS A 215 -4.21 14.02 10.43
C LYS A 215 -4.33 13.57 8.96
N PRO A 216 -3.30 12.91 8.38
CA PRO A 216 -3.44 12.31 7.06
C PRO A 216 -4.64 11.38 7.01
N GLU A 217 -5.33 11.34 5.88
CA GLU A 217 -6.25 10.25 5.58
C GLU A 217 -5.44 8.99 5.28
N ILE A 218 -5.96 7.83 5.67
CA ILE A 218 -5.27 6.56 5.50
C ILE A 218 -6.19 5.63 4.71
N VAL A 219 -5.66 5.08 3.62
CA VAL A 219 -6.32 4.03 2.85
C VAL A 219 -5.42 2.81 2.78
N PHE A 220 -6.03 1.62 2.77
CA PHE A 220 -5.30 0.37 2.61
C PHE A 220 -5.52 -0.16 1.20
N VAL A 221 -4.44 -0.49 0.50
CA VAL A 221 -4.49 -1.10 -0.83
C VAL A 221 -3.91 -2.50 -0.77
N VAL A 222 -4.67 -3.49 -1.22
CA VAL A 222 -4.23 -4.88 -1.31
C VAL A 222 -3.75 -5.17 -2.73
N LEU A 223 -2.56 -5.77 -2.85
CA LEU A 223 -1.90 -6.16 -4.09
C LEU A 223 -1.58 -7.67 -4.03
N PRO A 224 -1.26 -8.31 -5.17
CA PRO A 224 -0.68 -9.65 -5.15
C PRO A 224 0.53 -9.75 -4.21
N LYS A 225 0.86 -10.98 -3.78
CA LYS A 225 2.10 -11.27 -3.05
C LYS A 225 3.32 -10.62 -3.73
N ALA A 226 4.17 -9.95 -2.95
CA ALA A 226 5.34 -9.22 -3.45
C ALA A 226 6.26 -10.07 -4.35
N SER A 227 6.51 -11.33 -4.00
CA SER A 227 7.28 -12.25 -4.82
C SER A 227 6.69 -12.46 -6.23
N LYS A 228 5.37 -12.34 -6.41
CA LYS A 228 4.73 -12.40 -7.73
C LYS A 228 4.94 -11.13 -8.55
N LEU A 229 5.06 -9.97 -7.90
CA LEU A 229 5.48 -8.73 -8.57
C LEU A 229 6.91 -8.89 -9.10
N GLY A 230 7.77 -9.52 -8.30
CA GLY A 230 9.15 -9.88 -8.65
C GLY A 230 9.32 -10.82 -9.84
N GLN A 231 8.28 -11.59 -10.19
CA GLN A 231 8.30 -12.57 -11.28
C GLN A 231 7.88 -12.01 -12.63
N GLN A 232 7.49 -10.72 -12.69
CA GLN A 232 7.07 -10.11 -13.95
C GLN A 232 8.27 -9.89 -14.89
N LYS A 233 8.00 -9.60 -16.16
CA LYS A 233 9.05 -9.50 -17.21
C LYS A 233 9.89 -8.22 -17.14
N SER A 234 9.38 -7.20 -16.45
CA SER A 234 10.05 -5.90 -16.25
C SER A 234 9.35 -5.14 -15.12
N GLN A 235 9.98 -4.08 -14.62
CA GLN A 235 9.37 -3.21 -13.61
C GLN A 235 8.04 -2.58 -14.08
N ASN A 236 7.92 -2.21 -15.36
CA ASN A 236 6.68 -1.66 -15.92
C ASN A 236 5.57 -2.72 -15.98
N GLU A 237 5.90 -3.97 -16.29
CA GLU A 237 4.93 -5.07 -16.24
C GLU A 237 4.58 -5.45 -14.79
N ALA A 238 5.50 -5.30 -13.84
CA ALA A 238 5.22 -5.42 -12.41
C ALA A 238 4.22 -4.37 -11.92
N ALA A 239 4.41 -3.10 -12.31
CA ALA A 239 3.46 -2.04 -12.01
C ALA A 239 2.07 -2.30 -12.61
N LYS A 240 2.00 -2.66 -13.90
CA LYS A 240 0.71 -3.01 -14.54
C LYS A 240 0.03 -4.20 -13.87
N PHE A 241 0.79 -5.24 -13.55
CA PHE A 241 0.27 -6.44 -12.88
C PHE A 241 -0.25 -6.10 -11.48
N ALA A 242 0.47 -5.29 -10.71
CA ALA A 242 0.01 -4.82 -9.40
C ALA A 242 -1.30 -4.03 -9.53
N LEU A 243 -1.38 -3.09 -10.48
CA LEU A 243 -2.55 -2.24 -10.68
C LEU A 243 -3.79 -3.00 -11.18
N ALA A 244 -3.60 -4.04 -11.98
CA ALA A 244 -4.71 -4.85 -12.49
C ALA A 244 -5.43 -5.66 -11.40
N ASP A 245 -4.76 -5.93 -10.27
CA ASP A 245 -5.27 -6.73 -9.13
C ASP A 245 -5.26 -5.93 -7.81
N ALA A 246 -5.15 -4.60 -7.92
CA ALA A 246 -5.14 -3.69 -6.79
C ALA A 246 -6.58 -3.39 -6.32
N ASP A 247 -6.85 -3.65 -5.05
CA ASP A 247 -8.12 -3.28 -4.42
C ASP A 247 -7.90 -2.36 -3.21
N LEU A 248 -8.80 -1.42 -3.00
CA LEU A 248 -8.94 -0.68 -1.75
C LEU A 248 -9.72 -1.53 -0.73
N ILE A 249 -9.26 -1.56 0.52
CA ILE A 249 -10.06 -2.06 1.65
C ILE A 249 -10.97 -0.92 2.11
N VAL A 250 -12.29 -1.13 2.12
CA VAL A 250 -13.26 -0.11 2.56
C VAL A 250 -13.66 -0.35 4.02
N PRO A 251 -13.18 0.49 4.98
CA PRO A 251 -13.45 0.29 6.40
C PRO A 251 -14.96 0.29 6.73
N LEU A 252 -15.37 -0.49 7.72
CA LEU A 252 -16.75 -0.54 8.23
C LEU A 252 -16.91 0.36 9.47
N TYR A 253 -17.24 1.63 9.26
CA TYR A 253 -17.50 2.62 10.33
C TYR A 253 -18.94 2.62 10.82
#